data_AF-A0A376FKL2-F1
#
_entry.id   AF-A0A376FKL2-F1
#
_cell.length_a   1.000
_cell.length_b   1.000
_cell.length_c   1.000
_cell.angle_alpha   90.00
_cell.angle_beta   90.00
_cell.angle_gamma   90.00
#
_symmetry.space_group_name_H-M   'P 1'
#
loop_
_entity.id
_entity.type
_entity.pdbx_description
1 polymer ?
#
loop_
_entity_poly.entity_id
_entity_poly.type
_entity_poly.pdbx_seq_one_letter_code
_entity_poly.pdbx_strand_id
1 'polypeptide(L)'
;MIRKMLQGKLHRVKVTQADLHYEGSCAIDQDFLDAAGILENEAIDIWNVNNGKRFSTYAIAAERGSKIISVNARQRTARTWRYSDYCQLRDDV
;
A
#
# COMPACT_ATOMS: atom_id res chain seq x y z
N MET A 1 20.91 7.45 17.09
CA MET A 1 19.47 7.13 17.21
C MET A 1 18.99 6.65 15.84
N ILE A 2 17.99 5.77 15.74
CA ILE A 2 17.44 5.33 14.44
C ILE A 2 16.04 5.93 14.30
N ARG A 3 15.77 6.61 13.18
CA ARG A 3 14.45 7.22 12.90
C ARG A 3 13.66 6.36 11.93
N LYS A 4 12.36 6.22 12.20
CA LYS A 4 11.41 5.65 11.26
C LYS A 4 10.83 6.79 10.42
N MET A 5 11.17 6.83 9.15
CA MET A 5 10.77 7.87 8.21
C MET A 5 9.82 7.28 7.16
N LEU A 6 8.98 8.10 6.54
CA LEU A 6 8.18 7.69 5.39
C LEU A 6 9.11 7.51 4.19
N GLN A 7 9.09 6.33 3.56
CA GLN A 7 9.88 6.03 2.37
C GLN A 7 9.18 6.58 1.12
N GLY A 8 7.94 6.14 0.89
CA GLY A 8 7.12 6.56 -0.23
C GLY A 8 5.63 6.46 0.07
N LYS A 9 4.81 7.09 -0.78
CA LYS A 9 3.35 7.00 -0.67
C LYS A 9 2.65 7.08 -2.02
N LEU A 10 1.60 6.28 -2.16
CA LEU A 10 0.61 6.44 -3.23
C LEU A 10 -0.57 7.26 -2.70
N HIS A 11 -0.76 8.45 -3.25
CA HIS A 11 -1.72 9.41 -2.72
C HIS A 11 -3.07 9.33 -3.43
N ARG A 12 -4.13 8.99 -2.68
CA ARG A 12 -5.53 8.99 -3.15
C ARG A 12 -5.78 8.09 -4.36
N VAL A 13 -5.11 6.94 -4.40
CA VAL A 13 -5.37 5.92 -5.41
C VAL A 13 -6.75 5.29 -5.19
N LYS A 14 -7.38 4.86 -6.27
CA LYS A 14 -8.69 4.22 -6.25
C LYS A 14 -8.53 2.71 -6.18
N VAL A 15 -9.24 2.06 -5.26
CA VAL A 15 -9.35 0.60 -5.26
C VAL A 15 -10.13 0.16 -6.49
N THR A 16 -9.53 -0.74 -7.27
CA THR A 16 -10.12 -1.28 -8.50
C THR A 16 -10.73 -2.65 -8.28
N GLN A 17 -10.18 -3.44 -7.35
CA GLN A 17 -10.62 -4.80 -7.05
C GLN A 17 -10.60 -5.06 -5.54
N ALA A 18 -11.40 -6.01 -5.09
CA ALA A 18 -11.37 -6.51 -3.73
C ALA A 18 -11.92 -7.95 -3.73
N ASP A 19 -11.09 -8.92 -3.39
CA ASP A 19 -11.50 -10.30 -3.17
C ASP A 19 -11.73 -10.54 -1.67
N LEU A 20 -12.88 -11.13 -1.33
CA LEU A 20 -13.26 -11.47 0.04
C LEU A 20 -12.67 -12.81 0.49
N HIS A 21 -12.37 -13.70 -0.45
CA HIS A 21 -11.95 -15.07 -0.18
C HIS A 21 -10.42 -15.22 -0.16
N TYR A 22 -9.71 -14.22 -0.67
CA TYR A 22 -8.28 -14.11 -0.57
C TYR A 22 -7.94 -13.12 0.54
N GLU A 23 -7.15 -13.55 1.52
CA GLU A 23 -6.79 -12.73 2.67
C GLU A 23 -5.28 -12.52 2.72
N GLY A 24 -4.88 -11.27 2.92
CA GLY A 24 -3.60 -10.98 3.58
C GLY A 24 -2.68 -10.02 2.86
N SER A 25 -2.94 -9.66 1.60
CA SER A 25 -2.07 -8.78 0.80
C SER A 25 -2.83 -7.70 0.04
N CYS A 26 -2.08 -6.75 -0.51
CA CYS A 26 -2.60 -5.77 -1.46
C CYS A 26 -1.84 -5.86 -2.79
N ALA A 27 -2.56 -6.20 -3.87
CA ALA A 27 -1.98 -6.19 -5.20
C ALA A 27 -1.96 -4.78 -5.79
N ILE A 28 -0.80 -4.32 -6.21
CA ILE A 28 -0.58 -2.96 -6.71
C ILE A 28 0.15 -3.06 -8.06
N ASP A 29 -0.31 -2.31 -9.05
CA ASP A 29 0.37 -2.16 -10.34
C ASP A 29 1.85 -1.86 -10.14
N GLN A 30 2.72 -2.63 -10.81
CA GLN A 30 4.17 -2.44 -10.73
C GLN A 30 4.62 -1.01 -11.04
N ASP A 31 3.95 -0.30 -11.96
CA ASP A 31 4.28 1.11 -12.25
C ASP A 31 4.09 2.02 -11.02
N PHE A 32 3.11 1.70 -10.17
CA PHE A 32 2.87 2.44 -8.93
C PHE A 32 3.84 2.03 -7.82
N LEU A 33 4.19 0.75 -7.73
CA LEU A 33 5.23 0.27 -6.80
C LEU A 33 6.55 0.97 -7.09
N ASP A 34 6.98 0.97 -8.36
CA ASP A 34 8.22 1.62 -8.81
C ASP A 34 8.20 3.13 -8.52
N ALA A 35 7.08 3.80 -8.82
CA ALA A 35 6.95 5.25 -8.60
C ALA A 35 6.96 5.65 -7.12
N ALA A 36 6.50 4.77 -6.22
CA ALA A 36 6.51 5.00 -4.78
C ALA A 36 7.73 4.38 -4.08
N GLY A 37 8.60 3.69 -4.81
CA GLY A 37 9.75 2.96 -4.24
C GLY A 37 9.35 1.76 -3.38
N ILE A 38 8.12 1.25 -3.49
CA ILE A 38 7.62 0.14 -2.67
C ILE A 38 8.02 -1.19 -3.33
N LEU A 39 8.57 -2.12 -2.57
CA LEU A 39 8.97 -3.44 -3.05
C LEU A 39 7.86 -4.47 -2.90
N GLU A 40 7.91 -5.52 -3.73
CA GLU A 40 7.06 -6.68 -3.53
C GLU A 40 7.38 -7.38 -2.20
N ASN A 41 6.35 -7.80 -1.48
CA ASN A 41 6.39 -8.33 -0.12
C ASN A 41 6.83 -7.33 0.97
N GLU A 42 6.93 -6.04 0.64
CA GLU A 42 7.19 -4.99 1.64
C GLU A 42 5.96 -4.69 2.48
N ALA A 43 6.19 -4.39 3.77
CA ALA A 43 5.13 -3.98 4.68
C ALA A 43 4.62 -2.58 4.32
N ILE A 44 3.31 -2.44 4.16
CA ILE A 44 2.66 -1.19 3.80
C ILE A 44 1.55 -0.83 4.79
N ASP A 45 1.37 0.45 5.03
CA ASP A 45 0.23 1.00 5.74
C ASP A 45 -0.81 1.54 4.77
N ILE A 46 -2.06 1.13 4.98
CA ILE A 46 -3.19 1.49 4.13
C ILE A 46 -4.17 2.37 4.91
N TRP A 47 -4.40 3.58 4.43
CA TRP A 47 -5.31 4.56 5.06
C TRP A 47 -6.49 4.87 4.16
N ASN A 48 -7.68 4.52 4.63
CA ASN A 48 -8.91 4.79 3.92
C ASN A 48 -9.35 6.23 4.11
N VAL A 49 -9.50 6.99 3.03
CA VAL A 49 -9.95 8.39 3.18
C VAL A 49 -11.46 8.55 3.25
N ASN A 50 -12.25 7.53 2.87
CA ASN A 50 -13.72 7.65 2.87
C ASN A 50 -14.37 7.13 4.16
N ASN A 51 -13.74 6.19 4.89
CA ASN A 51 -14.30 5.67 6.15
C ASN A 51 -13.32 5.73 7.34
N GLY A 52 -12.12 6.25 7.14
CA GLY A 52 -11.12 6.41 8.20
C GLY A 52 -10.44 5.13 8.69
N LYS A 53 -10.75 3.96 8.14
CA LYS A 53 -10.08 2.70 8.52
C LYS A 53 -8.60 2.73 8.15
N ARG A 54 -7.80 2.13 9.03
CA ARG A 54 -6.34 2.06 8.90
C ARG A 54 -5.90 0.66 9.29
N PHE A 55 -5.07 0.07 8.47
CA PHE A 55 -4.49 -1.24 8.74
C PHE A 55 -3.17 -1.39 7.99
N SER A 56 -2.39 -2.38 8.41
CA SER A 56 -1.09 -2.72 7.82
C SER A 56 -1.18 -4.09 7.17
N THR A 57 -0.45 -4.28 6.07
CA THR A 57 -0.37 -5.53 5.30
C THR A 57 0.94 -5.52 4.51
N TYR A 58 1.06 -6.34 3.47
CA TYR A 58 2.18 -6.31 2.54
C TYR A 58 1.71 -6.12 1.08
N ALA A 59 2.58 -5.55 0.26
CA ALA A 59 2.34 -5.37 -1.17
C ALA A 59 2.65 -6.65 -1.95
N ILE A 60 1.86 -6.96 -2.99
CA ILE A 60 2.22 -7.89 -4.05
C ILE A 60 2.14 -7.19 -5.40
N ALA A 61 2.96 -7.60 -6.36
CA ALA A 61 2.96 -6.98 -7.67
C ALA A 61 1.73 -7.43 -8.49
N ALA A 62 1.05 -6.47 -9.10
CA ALA A 62 0.09 -6.72 -10.17
C ALA A 62 0.72 -6.42 -11.54
N GLU A 63 0.06 -6.85 -12.61
CA GLU A 63 0.51 -6.61 -13.98
C GLU A 63 0.78 -5.12 -14.23
N ARG A 64 1.93 -4.81 -14.86
CA ARG A 64 2.35 -3.45 -15.14
C ARG A 64 1.37 -2.74 -16.07
N GLY A 65 0.96 -1.52 -15.72
CA GLY A 65 0.03 -0.70 -16.50
C GLY A 65 -1.44 -1.10 -16.37
N SER A 66 -1.74 -2.16 -15.60
CA SER A 66 -3.11 -2.61 -15.32
C SER A 66 -3.93 -1.62 -14.48
N LYS A 67 -3.25 -0.70 -13.78
CA LYS A 67 -3.78 0.22 -12.78
C LYS A 67 -4.49 -0.49 -11.62
N ILE A 68 -4.15 -1.77 -11.39
CA ILE A 68 -4.74 -2.55 -10.32
C ILE A 68 -4.31 -2.00 -8.96
N ILE A 69 -5.31 -1.79 -8.10
CA ILE A 69 -5.16 -1.62 -6.66
C ILE A 69 -6.20 -2.56 -6.05
N SER A 70 -5.78 -3.78 -5.74
CA SER A 70 -6.61 -4.84 -5.17
C SER A 70 -6.35 -4.97 -3.69
N VAL A 71 -7.34 -4.66 -2.86
CA VAL A 71 -7.23 -4.75 -1.40
C VAL A 71 -7.92 -6.01 -0.94
N ASN A 72 -7.13 -7.01 -0.56
CA ASN A 72 -7.60 -8.33 -0.15
C ASN A 72 -7.50 -8.49 1.38
N ALA A 73 -7.91 -7.43 2.07
CA ALA A 73 -8.08 -7.45 3.52
C ALA A 73 -9.58 -7.55 3.84
N ARG A 74 -9.94 -8.23 4.94
CA ARG A 74 -11.33 -8.34 5.47
C ARG A 74 -12.06 -6.99 5.64
N GLN A 75 -11.38 -5.85 5.50
CA GLN A 75 -11.91 -4.50 5.72
C GLN A 75 -12.35 -3.82 4.41
N ARG A 76 -13.52 -4.24 3.93
CA ARG A 76 -14.10 -3.96 2.61
C ARG A 76 -14.63 -2.56 2.31
N THR A 77 -14.05 -1.48 2.83
CA THR A 77 -14.73 -0.18 2.69
C THR A 77 -13.77 0.95 2.41
N ALA A 78 -13.35 1.16 1.15
CA ALA A 78 -13.83 2.30 0.35
C ALA A 78 -13.06 2.49 -0.97
N ARG A 79 -13.38 3.58 -1.69
CA ARG A 79 -13.04 3.87 -3.09
C ARG A 79 -11.77 4.69 -3.29
N THR A 80 -11.10 5.12 -2.22
CA THR A 80 -9.92 6.00 -2.27
C THR A 80 -9.05 5.75 -1.05
N TRP A 81 -7.76 5.52 -1.26
CA TRP A 81 -6.81 5.13 -0.21
C TRP A 81 -5.49 5.88 -0.34
N ARG A 82 -4.75 5.97 0.77
CA ARG A 82 -3.34 6.37 0.78
C ARG A 82 -2.52 5.16 1.22
N TYR A 83 -1.54 4.78 0.42
CA TYR A 83 -0.53 3.80 0.81
C TYR A 83 0.67 4.56 1.32
N SER A 84 1.28 4.10 2.40
CA SER A 84 2.47 4.72 2.98
C SER A 84 3.40 3.63 3.45
N ASP A 85 4.64 3.69 3.00
CA ASP A 85 5.71 2.79 3.41
C ASP A 85 6.69 3.53 4.34
N TYR A 86 7.33 2.81 5.26
CA TYR A 86 8.25 3.35 6.25
C TYR A 86 9.63 2.69 6.18
N CYS A 87 10.66 3.49 5.89
CA CYS A 87 12.06 3.08 5.95
C CYS A 87 12.70 3.50 7.28
N GLN A 88 13.55 2.64 7.85
CA GLN A 88 14.39 3.00 9.00
C GLN A 88 15.68 3.63 8.49
N LEU A 89 15.87 4.93 8.75
CA LEU A 89 17.11 5.63 8.44
C LEU A 89 17.97 5.72 9.70
N ARG A 90 19.27 5.43 9.54
CA ARG A 90 20.27 5.65 10.58
C ARG A 90 20.57 7.15 10.59
N ASP A 91 20.35 7.82 11.74
CA ASP A 91 20.82 9.20 11.89
C ASP A 91 22.35 9.14 12.00
N ASP A 92 23.03 9.31 10.88
CA ASP A 92 24.47 9.57 10.88
C ASP A 92 24.65 11.06 11.24
N VAL A 93 25.42 11.30 12.31
CA VAL A 93 25.60 12.58 13.02
C VAL A 93 26.08 13.71 12.10
#